data_AF-A0A1M3LPA1-F1
#
_entry.id   AF-A0A1M3LPA1-F1
#
_cell.length_a   1.000
_cell.length_b   1.000
_cell.length_c   1.000
_cell.angle_alpha   90.00
_cell.angle_beta   90.00
_cell.angle_gamma   90.00
#
_symmetry.space_group_name_H-M   'P 1'
#
loop_
_entity.id
_entity.type
_entity.pdbx_description
1 polymer ?
#
loop_
_entity_poly.entity_id
_entity_poly.type
_entity_poly.pdbx_seq_one_letter_code
_entity_poly.pdbx_strand_id
1 'polypeptide(L)' 'MAESTTTHTLLVPGFGLVTCTTLALRTTTGELAYRTLVTAVDEFDRPVDLRVRARAERILGLSR' A
#
# COMPACT_ATOMS: atom_id res chain seq x y z
N MET A 1 -5.41 -19.75 -4.85
CA MET A 1 -5.75 -19.66 -3.40
C MET A 1 -6.11 -18.22 -3.12
N ALA A 2 -7.19 -17.96 -2.39
CA ALA A 2 -7.67 -16.60 -2.18
C ALA A 2 -6.67 -15.78 -1.35
N GLU A 3 -5.90 -14.93 -2.03
CA GLU A 3 -5.11 -13.87 -1.41
C GLU A 3 -6.07 -12.82 -0.90
N SER A 4 -6.15 -12.64 0.42
CA SER A 4 -6.95 -11.55 0.98
C SER A 4 -6.29 -10.23 0.56
N THR A 5 -7.01 -9.45 -0.24
CA THR A 5 -6.61 -8.11 -0.66
C THR A 5 -7.44 -7.10 0.10
N THR A 6 -6.79 -6.11 0.70
CA THR A 6 -7.48 -4.99 1.34
C THR A 6 -7.00 -3.69 0.73
N THR A 7 -7.95 -2.93 0.19
CA THR A 7 -7.68 -1.64 -0.48
C THR A 7 -8.23 -0.51 0.38
N HIS A 8 -7.41 0.50 0.60
CA HIS A 8 -7.76 1.72 1.31
C HIS A 8 -7.36 2.94 0.49
N THR A 9 -8.22 3.95 0.43
CA THR A 9 -7.85 5.26 -0.12
C THR A 9 -7.50 6.19 1.03
N LEU A 10 -6.33 6.82 0.98
CA LEU A 10 -5.86 7.74 2.00
C LEU A 10 -5.68 9.13 1.41
N LEU A 11 -6.04 10.16 2.17
CA LEU A 11 -5.63 11.53 1.88
C LEU A 11 -4.27 11.79 2.55
N VAL A 12 -3.21 11.92 1.76
CA VAL A 12 -1.86 12.23 2.25
C VAL A 12 -1.67 13.74 2.26
N PRO A 13 -1.48 14.36 3.45
CA PRO A 13 -1.30 15.81 3.53
C PRO A 13 -0.09 16.29 2.71
N GLY A 14 -0.32 17.29 1.85
CA GLY A 14 0.69 17.85 0.95
C GLY A 14 0.90 17.09 -0.36
N PHE A 15 0.13 16.03 -0.62
CA PHE A 15 0.20 15.27 -1.88
C PHE A 15 -1.17 15.06 -2.53
N GLY A 16 -2.17 14.62 -1.76
CA GLY A 16 -3.50 14.29 -2.29
C GLY A 16 -3.91 12.85 -2.00
N LEU A 17 -4.82 12.30 -2.80
CA LEU A 17 -5.35 10.96 -2.62
C LEU A 17 -4.37 9.89 -3.14
N VAL A 18 -4.15 8.85 -2.33
CA VAL A 18 -3.38 7.67 -2.69
C VAL A 18 -4.18 6.40 -2.44
N THR A 19 -4.02 5.42 -3.30
CA THR A 19 -4.55 4.06 -3.09
C THR A 19 -3.47 3.22 -2.43
N CYS A 20 -3.84 2.56 -1.34
CA CYS A 20 -3.00 1.63 -0.61
C CYS A 20 -3.64 0.24 -0.66
N THR A 21 -2.95 -0.71 -1.28
CA THR A 21 -3.42 -2.09 -1.41
C THR A 21 -2.49 -3.00 -0.63
N THR A 22 -3.01 -3.67 0.40
CA THR A 22 -2.28 -4.67 1.16
C THR A 22 -2.62 -6.06 0.65
N LEU A 23 -1.62 -6.79 0.21
CA LEU A 23 -1.70 -8.14 -0.30
C LEU A 23 -1.14 -9.11 0.74
N ALA A 24 -1.95 -10.09 1.15
CA ALA A 24 -1.47 -11.22 1.94
C ALA A 24 -1.00 -12.32 0.98
N LEU A 25 0.32 -12.45 0.85
CA LEU A 25 0.99 -13.45 0.04
C LEU A 25 1.33 -14.66 0.93
N ARG A 26 0.97 -15.87 0.50
CA ARG A 26 1.52 -17.09 1.11
C ARG A 26 2.84 -17.41 0.43
N THR A 27 3.90 -17.51 1.22
CA THR A 27 5.19 -17.99 0.72
C THR A 27 5.11 -19.49 0.44
N THR A 28 6.05 -20.01 -0.36
CA THR A 28 6.16 -21.44 -0.66
C THR A 28 6.44 -22.29 0.60
N THR A 29 6.93 -21.68 1.68
CA THR A 29 7.14 -22.30 3.00
C THR A 29 5.88 -22.26 3.88
N GLY A 30 4.78 -21.67 3.42
CA GLY A 30 3.52 -21.58 4.16
C GLY A 30 3.42 -20.37 5.10
N GLU A 31 4.42 -19.49 5.12
CA GLU A 31 4.37 -18.25 5.90
C GLU A 31 3.46 -17.21 5.22
N LEU A 32 2.82 -16.37 6.03
CA LEU A 32 2.04 -15.23 5.54
C LEU A 32 2.95 -14.00 5.50
N ALA A 33 3.23 -13.51 4.30
CA ALA A 33 3.91 -12.26 4.05
C ALA A 33 2.89 -11.19 3.62
N TYR A 34 3.01 -9.98 4.16
CA TYR A 34 2.16 -8.86 3.78
C TYR A 34 2.96 -7.87 2.93
N ARG A 35 2.42 -7.50 1.77
CA ARG A 35 3.00 -6.49 0.90
C ARG A 35 2.01 -5.36 0.67
N THR A 36 2.42 -4.14 1.01
CA THR A 36 1.63 -2.94 0.72
C THR A 36 2.14 -2.27 -0.56
N LEU A 37 1.22 -2.05 -1.50
CA LEU A 37 1.41 -1.28 -2.71
C LEU A 37 0.77 0.09 -2.51
N VAL A 38 1.47 1.16 -2.89
CA VAL A 38 0.98 2.53 -2.78
C VAL A 38 1.07 3.22 -4.14
N THR A 39 -0.07 3.65 -4.66
CA THR A 39 -0.19 4.34 -5.96
C THR A 39 -0.93 5.66 -5.80
N ALA A 40 -0.66 6.62 -6.70
CA ALA A 40 -1.46 7.83 -6.78
C ALA A 40 -2.87 7.48 -7.29
N VAL A 41 -3.90 8.18 -6.80
CA VAL A 41 -5.23 8.10 -7.40
C VAL A 41 -5.23 8.97 -8.66
N ASP A 42 -4.70 8.43 -9.76
CA ASP A 42 -4.75 9.03 -11.09
C ASP A 42 -5.11 7.98 -12.14
N GLU A 43 -5.37 8.41 -13.37
CA GLU A 43 -5.77 7.53 -14.49
C GLU A 43 -4.68 6.51 -14.90
N PHE A 44 -3.48 6.62 -14.34
CA PHE A 44 -2.30 5.84 -14.70
C PHE A 44 -1.77 4.99 -13.55
N ASP A 45 -2.43 4.96 -12.39
CA ASP A 45 -2.02 4.25 -11.16
C ASP A 45 -0.51 4.39 -10.87
N ARG A 46 0.02 5.60 -11.05
CA ARG A 46 1.47 5.79 -11.01
C ARG A 46 2.02 5.49 -9.60
N PRO A 47 3.20 4.87 -9.50
CA PRO A 47 3.86 4.70 -8.21
C PRO A 47 4.12 6.09 -7.60
N VAL A 48 3.81 6.23 -6.31
CA VAL A 48 4.09 7.48 -5.59
C VAL A 48 5.58 7.61 -5.30
N ASP A 49 6.05 8.86 -5.16
CA ASP A 49 7.41 9.14 -4.70
C ASP A 49 7.69 8.48 -3.33
N LEU A 50 8.95 8.11 -3.08
CA LEU A 50 9.39 7.47 -1.83
C LEU A 50 8.98 8.24 -0.58
N ARG A 51 8.94 9.58 -0.61
CA ARG A 51 8.52 10.41 0.53
C ARG A 51 7.03 10.26 0.83
N VAL A 52 6.21 10.19 -0.21
CA VAL A 52 4.75 10.01 -0.10
C VAL A 52 4.47 8.61 0.40
N ARG A 53 5.16 7.60 -0.14
CA ARG A 53 5.11 6.23 0.33
C ARG A 53 5.44 6.12 1.82
N ALA A 54 6.57 6.67 2.25
CA ALA A 54 6.98 6.65 3.65
C ALA A 54 6.00 7.39 4.58
N ARG A 55 5.25 8.37 4.06
CA ARG A 55 4.19 9.06 4.82
C ARG A 55 2.91 8.23 4.89
N ALA A 56 2.51 7.59 3.80
CA ALA A 56 1.37 6.68 3.76
C ALA A 56 1.61 5.45 4.66
N GLU A 57 2.80 4.85 4.60
CA GLU A 57 3.20 3.74 5.49
C GLU A 57 3.16 4.15 6.97
N ARG A 58 3.54 5.39 7.32
CA ARG A 58 3.41 5.92 8.68
C ARG A 58 1.95 6.05 9.13
N ILE A 59 1.08 6.57 8.25
CA ILE A 59 -0.36 6.71 8.54
C ILE A 59 -1.00 5.33 8.77
N LEU A 60 -0.58 4.33 8.00
CA LEU A 60 -1.04 2.95 8.13
C LEU A 60 -0.41 2.16 9.28
N GLY A 61 0.56 2.74 10.01
CA GLY A 61 1.27 2.06 11.09
C GLY A 61 2.20 0.93 10.62
N LEU A 62 2.66 0.98 9.36
CA LEU A 62 3.50 -0.04 8.72
C LEU A 62 5.01 0.24 8.86
N SER A 63 5.39 1.42 9.36
CA SER A 63 6.78 1.79 9.60
C SER A 63 7.31 1.07 10.85
N ARG A 64 8.20 0.09 10.65
CA ARG A 64 9.04 -0.51 11.70
C ARG A 64 10.49 -0.11 11.51
#